data_AF-A0A7C6IYW6-F1
#
_entry.id   AF-A0A7C6IYW6-F1
#
_cell.length_a   1.000
_cell.length_b   1.000
_cell.length_c   1.000
_cell.angle_alpha   90.00
_cell.angle_beta   90.00
_cell.angle_gamma   90.00
#
_symmetry.space_group_name_H-M   'P 1'
#
loop_
_entity.id
_entity.type
_entity.pdbx_description
1 polymer ?
#
loop_
_entity_poly.entity_id
_entity_poly.type
_entity_poly.pdbx_seq_one_letter_code
_entity_poly.pdbx_strand_id
1 'polypeptide(L)'
;MSRFNIDSMTPITKGWSGDKKYCVTSADGKKYLLRISSAEQQNRKKDTFDMMQRVAALGVPMCQPVEIGVCEEGVYFLQSWIDGEDGSDLIPLMSAREQYTYGLEAGRILREIHSLPAPAIEEDWEARFNRKIDRNIKKYIECPIKYKNDQTFIDYLNANRHLLKGRPQSYQHGDYHIGNMMIDSNGILHIIDFDRDDYGDPWEEFNRIVWCAQTSPLFASGMVNGYFNDDVPMDFWRLLALYISSNTLSSVPWAIPFGQDEIDTMINQANDVLNWYDNMKNPVPIWYKSVLGDADESTNNSSQ
;
A
#
# COMPACT_ATOMS: atom_id res chain seq x y z
N MET A 1 -29.79 0.52 9.69
CA MET A 1 -29.30 -0.87 9.61
C MET A 1 -30.46 -1.87 9.71
N SER A 2 -31.50 -1.73 8.88
CA SER A 2 -32.75 -2.50 9.09
C SER A 2 -32.70 -3.97 8.61
N ARG A 3 -31.55 -4.45 8.12
CA ARG A 3 -31.36 -5.83 7.65
C ARG A 3 -30.35 -6.65 8.46
N PHE A 4 -29.55 -6.02 9.31
CA PHE A 4 -28.54 -6.71 10.14
C PHE A 4 -28.88 -6.55 11.62
N ASN A 5 -29.32 -7.65 12.24
CA ASN A 5 -29.48 -7.70 13.70
C ASN A 5 -28.10 -7.85 14.33
N ILE A 6 -27.56 -6.75 14.85
CA ILE A 6 -26.29 -6.69 15.58
C ILE A 6 -26.56 -7.09 17.03
N ASP A 7 -25.86 -8.12 17.49
CA ASP A 7 -25.92 -8.62 18.87
C ASP A 7 -24.89 -7.91 19.77
N SER A 8 -23.69 -7.67 19.24
CA SER A 8 -22.63 -6.93 19.94
C SER A 8 -21.80 -6.06 19.00
N MET A 9 -21.20 -5.01 19.55
CA MET A 9 -20.37 -4.05 18.83
C MET A 9 -19.19 -3.63 19.71
N THR A 10 -17.96 -3.83 19.22
CA THR A 10 -16.72 -3.47 19.92
C THR A 10 -15.91 -2.46 19.11
N PRO A 11 -15.56 -1.29 19.67
CA PRO A 11 -14.76 -0.29 18.96
C PRO A 11 -13.36 -0.79 18.57
N ILE A 12 -12.86 -0.33 17.42
CA ILE A 12 -11.49 -0.53 16.95
C ILE A 12 -10.82 0.84 16.84
N THR A 13 -9.70 1.02 17.54
CA THR A 13 -9.00 2.31 17.62
C THR A 13 -7.70 2.37 16.79
N LYS A 14 -7.38 1.33 16.02
CA LYS A 14 -6.16 1.27 15.17
C LYS A 14 -6.38 2.01 13.83
N GLY A 15 -5.36 2.77 13.42
CA GLY A 15 -5.26 3.44 12.10
C GLY A 15 -5.55 4.94 12.11
N TRP A 16 -5.31 5.60 10.97
CA TRP A 16 -5.37 7.07 10.81
C TRP A 16 -6.63 7.58 10.09
N SER A 17 -7.66 6.74 9.94
CA SER A 17 -8.93 7.18 9.34
C SER A 17 -9.74 7.97 10.37
N GLY A 18 -10.48 8.98 9.90
CA GLY A 18 -11.51 9.65 10.70
C GLY A 18 -12.79 8.82 10.88
N ASP A 19 -12.90 7.68 10.20
CA ASP A 19 -14.04 6.78 10.30
C ASP A 19 -14.13 6.13 11.68
N LYS A 20 -15.35 5.97 12.19
CA LYS A 20 -15.59 5.11 13.37
C LYS A 20 -15.58 3.66 12.92
N LYS A 21 -14.73 2.84 13.54
CA LYS A 21 -14.57 1.42 13.21
C LYS A 21 -15.04 0.53 14.36
N TYR A 22 -15.77 -0.54 14.02
CA TYR A 22 -16.26 -1.51 14.99
C TYR A 22 -16.14 -2.94 14.45
N CYS A 23 -15.82 -3.87 15.34
CA CYS A 23 -16.13 -5.28 15.14
C CYS A 23 -17.58 -5.49 15.59
N VAL A 24 -18.45 -5.92 14.68
CA VAL A 24 -19.85 -6.24 15.00
C VAL A 24 -20.10 -7.73 14.86
N THR A 25 -20.88 -8.30 15.78
CA THR A 25 -21.31 -9.69 15.72
C THR A 25 -22.81 -9.73 15.45
N SER A 26 -23.24 -10.44 14.40
CA SER A 26 -24.67 -10.66 14.13
C SER A 26 -25.27 -11.72 15.06
N ALA A 27 -26.60 -11.79 15.10
CA ALA A 27 -27.33 -12.73 15.95
C ALA A 27 -27.00 -14.23 15.69
N ASP A 28 -26.46 -14.58 14.52
CA ASP A 28 -25.97 -15.92 14.17
C ASP A 28 -24.49 -16.16 14.58
N GLY A 29 -23.86 -15.19 15.27
CA GLY A 29 -22.48 -15.27 15.75
C GLY A 29 -21.42 -14.87 14.71
N LYS A 30 -21.81 -14.45 13.49
CA LYS A 30 -20.85 -14.06 12.47
C LYS A 30 -20.32 -12.64 12.70
N LYS A 31 -19.01 -12.45 12.54
CA LYS A 31 -18.34 -11.16 12.70
C LYS A 31 -18.22 -10.37 11.40
N TYR A 32 -18.25 -9.05 11.52
CA TYR A 32 -18.04 -8.10 10.43
C TYR A 32 -17.25 -6.88 10.91
N LEU A 33 -16.57 -6.22 9.97
CA LEU A 33 -16.02 -4.89 10.17
C LEU A 33 -17.06 -3.86 9.72
N LEU A 34 -17.53 -3.05 10.65
CA LEU A 34 -18.40 -1.92 10.40
C LEU A 34 -17.56 -0.63 10.41
N ARG A 35 -17.63 0.14 9.34
CA ARG A 35 -17.12 1.51 9.27
C ARG A 35 -18.28 2.48 9.15
N ILE A 36 -18.22 3.60 9.88
CA ILE A 36 -19.16 4.71 9.76
C ILE A 36 -18.37 5.96 9.38
N SER A 37 -18.73 6.53 8.23
CA SER A 37 -18.13 7.68 7.58
C SER A 37 -19.10 8.85 7.54
N SER A 38 -18.58 10.07 7.29
CA SER A 38 -19.44 11.24 7.16
C SER A 38 -20.39 11.11 5.95
N ALA A 39 -21.56 11.75 6.02
CA ALA A 39 -22.53 11.71 4.92
C ALA A 39 -21.98 12.28 3.60
N GLU A 40 -21.01 13.20 3.65
CA GLU A 40 -20.34 13.78 2.49
C GLU A 40 -19.55 12.74 1.68
N GLN A 41 -19.17 11.62 2.29
CA GLN A 41 -18.40 10.54 1.64
C GLN A 41 -19.30 9.51 0.94
N GLN A 42 -20.62 9.68 0.90
CA GLN A 42 -21.57 8.68 0.39
C GLN A 42 -21.25 8.18 -1.02
N ASN A 43 -21.06 9.11 -1.97
CA ASN A 43 -20.78 8.74 -3.37
C ASN A 43 -19.46 7.97 -3.45
N ARG A 44 -18.41 8.48 -2.80
CA ARG A 44 -17.09 7.84 -2.79
C ARG A 44 -17.14 6.43 -2.20
N LYS A 45 -17.84 6.22 -1.07
CA LYS A 45 -17.98 4.90 -0.45
C LYS A 45 -18.80 3.94 -1.31
N LYS A 46 -19.79 4.44 -2.05
CA LYS A 46 -20.53 3.64 -3.04
C LYS A 46 -19.62 3.18 -4.18
N ASP A 47 -18.81 4.09 -4.71
CA ASP A 47 -17.84 3.74 -5.77
C ASP A 47 -16.82 2.71 -5.27
N THR A 48 -16.29 2.87 -4.04
CA THR A 48 -15.42 1.86 -3.39
C THR A 48 -16.14 0.52 -3.25
N PHE A 49 -17.42 0.51 -2.83
CA PHE A 49 -18.20 -0.73 -2.69
C PHE A 49 -18.33 -1.46 -4.03
N ASP A 50 -18.71 -0.75 -5.08
CA ASP A 50 -18.87 -1.31 -6.43
C ASP A 50 -17.51 -1.83 -6.96
N MET A 51 -16.41 -1.13 -6.70
CA MET A 51 -15.06 -1.58 -7.08
C MET A 51 -14.60 -2.80 -6.28
N MET A 52 -14.82 -2.83 -4.97
CA MET A 52 -14.53 -4.01 -4.16
C MET A 52 -15.29 -5.24 -4.64
N GLN A 53 -16.55 -5.10 -5.10
CA GLN A 53 -17.29 -6.22 -5.68
C GLN A 53 -16.63 -6.74 -6.96
N ARG A 54 -16.10 -5.85 -7.80
CA ARG A 54 -15.36 -6.23 -9.01
C ARG A 54 -14.06 -6.94 -8.67
N VAL A 55 -13.31 -6.48 -7.67
CA VAL A 55 -12.09 -7.16 -7.20
C VAL A 55 -12.41 -8.53 -6.63
N ALA A 56 -13.46 -8.64 -5.80
CA ALA A 56 -13.91 -9.92 -5.25
C ALA A 56 -14.29 -10.92 -6.36
N ALA A 57 -14.88 -10.46 -7.47
CA ALA A 57 -15.21 -11.30 -8.61
C ALA A 57 -13.98 -11.86 -9.35
N LEU A 58 -12.78 -11.31 -9.13
CA LEU A 58 -11.52 -11.87 -9.63
C LEU A 58 -11.01 -13.04 -8.78
N GLY A 59 -11.63 -13.31 -7.62
CA GLY A 59 -11.18 -14.34 -6.69
C GLY A 59 -10.02 -13.91 -5.80
N VAL A 60 -9.74 -12.60 -5.71
CA VAL A 60 -8.74 -12.06 -4.77
C VAL A 60 -9.15 -12.41 -3.33
N PRO A 61 -8.25 -13.00 -2.51
CA PRO A 61 -8.51 -13.18 -1.09
C PRO A 61 -8.50 -11.81 -0.40
N MET A 62 -9.68 -11.34 0.02
CA MET A 62 -9.86 -10.01 0.61
C MET A 62 -11.05 -9.98 1.55
N CYS A 63 -11.13 -8.93 2.38
CA CYS A 63 -12.38 -8.61 3.07
C CYS A 63 -13.49 -8.31 2.05
N GLN A 64 -14.60 -9.04 2.15
CA GLN A 64 -15.68 -8.97 1.18
C GLN A 64 -16.58 -7.76 1.48
N PRO A 65 -16.98 -6.97 0.47
CA PRO A 65 -17.97 -5.91 0.65
C PRO A 65 -19.36 -6.54 0.87
N VAL A 66 -19.92 -6.40 2.07
CA VAL A 66 -21.19 -7.06 2.45
C VAL A 66 -22.38 -6.15 2.22
N GLU A 67 -22.33 -4.93 2.76
CA GLU A 67 -23.43 -3.98 2.67
C GLU A 67 -22.92 -2.54 2.77
N ILE A 68 -23.56 -1.62 2.06
CA ILE A 68 -23.41 -0.19 2.25
C ILE A 68 -24.79 0.45 2.39
N GLY A 69 -24.90 1.45 3.26
CA GLY A 69 -26.15 2.19 3.43
C GLY A 69 -25.97 3.47 4.24
N VAL A 70 -27.09 4.08 4.62
CA VAL A 70 -27.13 5.32 5.41
C VAL A 70 -27.77 5.05 6.76
N CYS A 71 -27.22 5.66 7.81
CA CYS A 71 -27.77 5.71 9.15
C CYS A 71 -27.75 7.15 9.69
N GLU A 72 -28.24 7.37 10.91
CA GLU A 72 -28.27 8.71 11.53
C GLU A 72 -26.88 9.33 11.70
N GLU A 73 -25.85 8.51 11.85
CA GLU A 73 -24.46 8.95 12.04
C GLU A 73 -23.71 9.20 10.72
N GLY A 74 -24.30 8.82 9.57
CA GLY A 74 -23.69 9.00 8.25
C GLY A 74 -23.84 7.78 7.36
N VAL A 75 -22.78 7.43 6.63
CA VAL A 75 -22.76 6.30 5.70
C VAL A 75 -22.06 5.13 6.37
N TYR A 76 -22.72 3.99 6.43
CA TYR A 76 -22.11 2.77 6.96
C TYR A 76 -21.64 1.86 5.83
N PHE A 77 -20.50 1.22 6.04
CA PHE A 77 -19.91 0.21 5.17
C PHE A 77 -19.61 -1.02 6.01
N LEU A 78 -20.18 -2.16 5.63
CA LEU A 78 -20.00 -3.45 6.28
C LEU A 78 -19.14 -4.36 5.41
N GLN A 79 -18.07 -4.90 5.99
CA GLN A 79 -17.13 -5.83 5.34
C GLN A 79 -17.07 -7.15 6.12
N SER A 80 -16.75 -8.26 5.45
CA SER A 80 -16.53 -9.53 6.15
C SER A 80 -15.34 -9.40 7.10
N TRP A 81 -15.45 -9.99 8.29
CA TRP A 81 -14.32 -10.09 9.21
C TRP A 81 -13.29 -11.10 8.71
N ILE A 82 -12.00 -10.75 8.80
CA ILE A 82 -10.89 -11.68 8.59
C ILE A 82 -10.39 -12.11 9.96
N ASP A 83 -10.50 -13.40 10.25
CA ASP A 83 -9.98 -13.99 11.49
C ASP A 83 -8.53 -14.44 11.23
N GLY A 84 -7.59 -13.55 11.50
CA GLY A 84 -6.18 -13.73 11.20
C GLY A 84 -5.28 -12.78 11.98
N GLU A 85 -3.98 -12.88 11.73
CA GLU A 85 -2.94 -12.04 12.31
C GLU A 85 -2.46 -10.98 11.31
N ASP A 86 -2.03 -9.82 11.81
CA ASP A 86 -1.52 -8.72 10.99
C ASP A 86 -0.21 -9.16 10.30
N GLY A 87 -0.13 -8.96 8.99
CA GLY A 87 1.03 -9.30 8.20
C GLY A 87 2.31 -8.60 8.68
N SER A 88 2.20 -7.38 9.21
CA SER A 88 3.36 -6.64 9.72
C SER A 88 3.95 -7.27 10.98
N ASP A 89 3.12 -8.01 11.74
CA ASP A 89 3.51 -8.63 13.00
C ASP A 89 3.99 -10.07 12.76
N LEU A 90 3.29 -10.81 11.90
CA LEU A 90 3.55 -12.24 11.71
C LEU A 90 4.71 -12.53 10.76
N ILE A 91 4.77 -11.85 9.60
CA ILE A 91 5.75 -12.16 8.54
C ILE A 91 7.21 -12.03 9.02
N PRO A 92 7.62 -11.00 9.79
CA PRO A 92 9.00 -10.90 10.29
C PRO A 92 9.47 -12.07 11.14
N LEU A 93 8.54 -12.79 11.76
CA LEU A 93 8.81 -13.94 12.64
C LEU A 93 8.94 -15.26 11.86
N MET A 94 8.60 -15.27 10.58
CA MET A 94 8.65 -16.44 9.71
C MET A 94 10.05 -16.68 9.13
N SER A 95 10.27 -17.87 8.55
CA SER A 95 11.52 -18.17 7.84
C SER A 95 11.71 -17.30 6.60
N ALA A 96 12.96 -17.13 6.16
CA ALA A 96 13.30 -16.38 4.94
C ALA A 96 12.49 -16.84 3.71
N ARG A 97 12.27 -18.16 3.59
CA ARG A 97 11.48 -18.75 2.51
C ARG A 97 10.01 -18.36 2.60
N GLU A 98 9.42 -18.38 3.79
CA GLU A 98 8.02 -18.01 3.99
C GLU A 98 7.79 -16.52 3.74
N GLN A 99 8.68 -15.65 4.25
CA GLN A 99 8.63 -14.20 4.01
C GLN A 99 8.59 -13.89 2.50
N TYR A 100 9.50 -14.50 1.73
CA TYR A 100 9.53 -14.34 0.28
C TYR A 100 8.30 -14.96 -0.40
N THR A 101 7.79 -16.10 0.09
CA THR A 101 6.62 -16.78 -0.48
C THR A 101 5.36 -15.95 -0.33
N TYR A 102 5.10 -15.37 0.85
CA TYR A 102 4.00 -14.42 1.04
C TYR A 102 4.20 -13.15 0.21
N GLY A 103 5.45 -12.70 0.04
CA GLY A 103 5.78 -11.64 -0.90
C GLY A 103 5.32 -11.98 -2.31
N LEU A 104 5.71 -13.14 -2.85
CA LEU A 104 5.29 -13.60 -4.18
C LEU A 104 3.77 -13.62 -4.33
N GLU A 105 3.06 -14.11 -3.31
CA GLU A 105 1.60 -14.13 -3.29
C GLU A 105 1.01 -12.71 -3.33
N ALA A 106 1.50 -11.80 -2.48
CA ALA A 106 1.09 -10.40 -2.47
C ALA A 106 1.32 -9.72 -3.82
N GLY A 107 2.45 -9.99 -4.48
CA GLY A 107 2.75 -9.47 -5.82
C GLY A 107 1.78 -9.98 -6.89
N ARG A 108 1.44 -11.27 -6.85
CA ARG A 108 0.48 -11.88 -7.78
C ARG A 108 -0.93 -11.34 -7.57
N ILE A 109 -1.37 -11.22 -6.32
CA ILE A 109 -2.67 -10.62 -5.98
C ILE A 109 -2.75 -9.19 -6.52
N LEU A 110 -1.70 -8.38 -6.31
CA LEU A 110 -1.67 -7.01 -6.80
C LEU A 110 -1.80 -6.93 -8.32
N ARG A 111 -1.16 -7.86 -9.05
CA ARG A 111 -1.30 -7.94 -10.51
C ARG A 111 -2.75 -8.23 -10.92
N GLU A 112 -3.45 -9.12 -10.21
CA GLU A 112 -4.86 -9.38 -10.49
C GLU A 112 -5.72 -8.14 -10.24
N ILE A 113 -5.49 -7.40 -9.14
CA ILE A 113 -6.19 -6.12 -8.89
C ILE A 113 -5.97 -5.13 -10.03
N HIS A 114 -4.72 -4.97 -10.49
CA HIS A 114 -4.34 -4.08 -11.59
C HIS A 114 -4.86 -4.53 -12.97
N SER A 115 -5.45 -5.72 -13.09
CA SER A 115 -6.11 -6.15 -14.32
C SER A 115 -7.39 -5.36 -14.61
N LEU A 116 -7.98 -4.72 -13.60
CA LEU A 116 -9.14 -3.85 -13.77
C LEU A 116 -8.71 -2.51 -14.39
N PRO A 117 -9.20 -2.16 -15.59
CA PRO A 117 -8.77 -0.96 -16.27
C PRO A 117 -9.35 0.29 -15.61
N ALA A 118 -8.60 1.40 -15.69
CA ALA A 118 -9.13 2.70 -15.37
C ALA A 118 -10.24 3.12 -16.36
N PRO A 119 -11.22 3.94 -15.94
CA PRO A 119 -12.21 4.52 -16.83
C PRO A 119 -11.56 5.32 -17.98
N ALA A 120 -12.15 5.27 -19.17
CA ALA A 120 -11.62 6.01 -20.33
C ALA A 120 -11.69 7.54 -20.18
N ILE A 121 -12.43 8.05 -19.19
CA ILE A 121 -12.55 9.47 -18.87
C ILE A 121 -11.40 9.97 -17.98
N GLU A 122 -10.57 9.07 -17.46
CA GLU A 122 -9.43 9.47 -16.62
C GLU A 122 -8.48 10.38 -17.39
N GLU A 123 -8.00 11.40 -16.68
CA GLU A 123 -6.97 12.28 -17.19
C GLU A 123 -5.67 11.50 -17.45
N ASP A 124 -4.93 11.91 -18.47
CA ASP A 124 -3.59 11.38 -18.73
C ASP A 124 -2.69 11.41 -17.47
N TRP A 125 -2.01 10.28 -17.23
CA TRP A 125 -1.24 10.07 -16.03
C TRP A 125 -0.03 11.01 -15.92
N GLU A 126 0.63 11.32 -17.03
CA GLU A 126 1.78 12.22 -17.04
C GLU A 126 1.36 13.60 -16.54
N ALA A 127 0.27 14.16 -17.08
CA ALA A 127 -0.25 15.45 -16.66
C ALA A 127 -0.66 15.47 -15.17
N ARG A 128 -1.43 14.45 -14.76
CA ARG A 128 -1.93 14.33 -13.38
C ARG A 128 -0.79 14.18 -12.36
N PHE A 129 0.16 13.27 -12.63
CA PHE A 129 1.23 12.99 -11.70
C PHE A 129 2.28 14.11 -11.66
N ASN A 130 2.56 14.80 -12.77
CA ASN A 130 3.43 15.98 -12.74
C ASN A 130 2.91 17.08 -11.81
N ARG A 131 1.58 17.32 -11.79
CA ARG A 131 0.97 18.23 -10.82
C ARG A 131 1.10 17.73 -9.38
N LYS A 132 0.99 16.41 -9.15
CA LYS A 132 1.25 15.80 -7.83
C LYS A 132 2.69 16.05 -7.39
N ILE A 133 3.68 15.88 -8.27
CA ILE A 133 5.08 16.18 -7.97
C ILE A 133 5.25 17.66 -7.61
N ASP A 134 4.75 18.59 -8.43
CA ASP A 134 4.90 20.02 -8.18
C ASP A 134 4.30 20.44 -6.84
N ARG A 135 3.10 19.92 -6.54
CA ARG A 135 2.43 20.12 -5.25
C ARG A 135 3.26 19.57 -4.10
N ASN A 136 3.81 18.36 -4.23
CA ASN A 136 4.56 17.71 -3.17
C ASN A 136 5.90 18.43 -2.91
N ILE A 137 6.62 18.84 -3.96
CA ILE A 137 7.84 19.67 -3.85
C ILE A 137 7.51 20.99 -3.16
N LYS A 138 6.46 21.69 -3.60
CA LYS A 138 6.06 22.97 -3.00
C LYS A 138 5.77 22.82 -1.50
N LYS A 139 4.92 21.86 -1.12
CA LYS A 139 4.58 21.59 0.28
C LYS A 139 5.81 21.26 1.11
N TYR A 140 6.73 20.47 0.55
CA TYR A 140 7.97 20.13 1.22
C TYR A 140 8.87 21.35 1.41
N ILE A 141 9.05 22.20 0.38
CA ILE A 141 9.85 23.43 0.47
C ILE A 141 9.29 24.39 1.54
N GLU A 142 7.97 24.52 1.61
CA GLU A 142 7.28 25.35 2.60
C GLU A 142 7.29 24.74 4.01
N CYS A 143 7.56 23.44 4.14
CA CYS A 143 7.61 22.76 5.43
C CYS A 143 8.86 23.14 6.23
N PRO A 144 8.74 23.47 7.53
CA PRO A 144 9.89 23.85 8.36
C PRO A 144 10.83 22.68 8.69
N ILE A 145 10.35 21.43 8.58
CA ILE A 145 11.12 20.22 8.85
C ILE A 145 11.71 19.73 7.53
N LYS A 146 13.02 19.46 7.53
CA LYS A 146 13.77 19.03 6.35
C LYS A 146 14.44 17.68 6.58
N TYR A 147 14.49 16.87 5.54
CA TYR A 147 15.33 15.69 5.49
C TYR A 147 16.78 16.08 5.24
N LYS A 148 17.70 15.21 5.67
CA LYS A 148 19.10 15.29 5.24
C LYS A 148 19.19 14.94 3.76
N ASN A 149 20.01 15.66 2.99
CA ASN A 149 20.22 15.42 1.55
C ASN A 149 18.91 15.45 0.71
N ASP A 150 17.91 16.20 1.15
CA ASP A 150 16.59 16.27 0.53
C ASP A 150 16.57 16.67 -0.95
N GLN A 151 17.54 17.51 -1.37
CA GLN A 151 17.70 17.94 -2.75
C GLN A 151 17.82 16.75 -3.72
N THR A 152 18.38 15.62 -3.28
CA THR A 152 18.52 14.42 -4.11
C THR A 152 17.18 13.85 -4.60
N PHE A 153 16.12 13.93 -3.77
CA PHE A 153 14.77 13.54 -4.20
C PHE A 153 14.22 14.48 -5.27
N ILE A 154 14.41 15.79 -5.08
CA ILE A 154 13.92 16.83 -6.01
C ILE A 154 14.66 16.70 -7.36
N ASP A 155 15.97 16.50 -7.32
CA ASP A 155 16.79 16.32 -8.52
C ASP A 155 16.39 15.05 -9.28
N TYR A 156 16.18 13.93 -8.57
CA TYR A 156 15.75 12.69 -9.19
C TYR A 156 14.37 12.83 -9.85
N LEU A 157 13.42 13.50 -9.18
CA LEU A 157 12.10 13.79 -9.74
C LEU A 157 12.23 14.57 -11.04
N ASN A 158 12.92 15.71 -11.02
CA ASN A 158 13.02 16.59 -12.19
C ASN A 158 13.77 15.94 -13.36
N ALA A 159 14.77 15.10 -13.10
CA ALA A 159 15.48 14.35 -14.14
C ALA A 159 14.61 13.27 -14.81
N ASN A 160 13.64 12.69 -14.09
CA ASN A 160 12.95 11.46 -14.51
C ASN A 160 11.46 11.63 -14.85
N ARG A 161 10.86 12.83 -14.73
CA ARG A 161 9.44 13.08 -15.09
C ARG A 161 9.00 12.56 -16.44
N HIS A 162 9.92 12.56 -17.42
CA HIS A 162 9.67 12.06 -18.77
C HIS A 162 9.26 10.57 -18.81
N LEU A 163 9.58 9.78 -17.78
CA LEU A 163 9.19 8.37 -17.67
C LEU A 163 7.69 8.17 -17.44
N LEU A 164 6.96 9.20 -17.02
CA LEU A 164 5.52 9.17 -16.81
C LEU A 164 4.73 9.15 -18.12
N LYS A 165 5.38 9.50 -19.24
CA LYS A 165 4.74 9.63 -20.54
C LYS A 165 4.21 8.29 -21.04
N GLY A 166 2.92 8.27 -21.39
CA GLY A 166 2.27 7.10 -21.99
C GLY A 166 2.11 5.91 -21.05
N ARG A 167 2.23 6.12 -19.74
CA ARG A 167 1.97 5.07 -18.76
C ARG A 167 0.48 4.69 -18.75
N PRO A 168 0.16 3.38 -18.69
CA PRO A 168 -1.23 2.95 -18.57
C PRO A 168 -1.79 3.34 -17.20
N GLN A 169 -3.12 3.30 -17.06
CA GLN A 169 -3.78 3.43 -15.76
C GLN A 169 -4.69 2.22 -15.49
N SER A 170 -4.63 1.71 -14.27
CA SER A 170 -5.49 0.65 -13.75
C SER A 170 -6.16 1.11 -12.47
N TYR A 171 -7.13 0.34 -11.99
CA TYR A 171 -7.56 0.42 -10.60
C TYR A 171 -6.39 0.07 -9.67
N GLN A 172 -6.31 0.78 -8.56
CA GLN A 172 -5.31 0.61 -7.50
C GLN A 172 -6.02 0.43 -6.16
N HIS A 173 -5.42 -0.33 -5.26
CA HIS A 173 -5.86 -0.42 -3.87
C HIS A 173 -5.68 0.93 -3.12
N GLY A 174 -4.66 1.70 -3.50
CA GLY A 174 -4.33 3.03 -3.02
C GLY A 174 -3.50 3.08 -1.73
N ASP A 175 -3.37 1.95 -1.04
CA ASP A 175 -2.54 1.80 0.17
C ASP A 175 -2.02 0.35 0.34
N TYR A 176 -1.51 -0.23 -0.74
CA TYR A 176 -1.12 -1.64 -0.75
C TYR A 176 0.25 -1.88 -0.07
N HIS A 177 0.24 -2.32 1.19
CA HIS A 177 1.44 -2.71 1.93
C HIS A 177 1.15 -3.76 2.99
N ILE A 178 2.21 -4.30 3.59
CA ILE A 178 2.17 -5.40 4.57
C ILE A 178 1.25 -5.18 5.79
N GLY A 179 1.02 -3.92 6.18
CA GLY A 179 0.12 -3.58 7.30
C GLY A 179 -1.37 -3.56 6.92
N ASN A 180 -1.67 -3.66 5.63
CA ASN A 180 -3.03 -3.85 5.09
C ASN A 180 -3.20 -5.28 4.57
N MET A 181 -2.48 -6.22 5.17
CA MET A 181 -2.54 -7.65 4.87
C MET A 181 -2.74 -8.45 6.16
N MET A 182 -3.53 -9.50 6.07
CA MET A 182 -3.85 -10.39 7.19
C MET A 182 -3.58 -11.83 6.78
N ILE A 183 -3.03 -12.66 7.67
CA ILE A 183 -2.85 -14.09 7.41
C ILE A 183 -3.83 -14.86 8.28
N ASP A 184 -4.75 -15.61 7.65
CA ASP A 184 -5.74 -16.38 8.39
C ASP A 184 -5.16 -17.68 8.98
N SER A 185 -5.95 -18.36 9.81
CA SER A 185 -5.55 -19.64 10.44
C SER A 185 -5.22 -20.79 9.47
N ASN A 186 -5.59 -20.68 8.18
CA ASN A 186 -5.22 -21.63 7.15
C ASN A 186 -3.95 -21.21 6.39
N GLY A 187 -3.33 -20.09 6.77
CA GLY A 187 -2.16 -19.52 6.10
C GLY A 187 -2.48 -18.78 4.81
N ILE A 188 -3.73 -18.36 4.58
CA ILE A 188 -4.09 -17.57 3.40
C ILE A 188 -3.86 -16.09 3.67
N LEU A 189 -3.17 -15.41 2.74
CA LEU A 189 -2.97 -13.97 2.76
C LEU A 189 -4.22 -13.25 2.24
N HIS A 190 -4.81 -12.36 3.04
CA HIS A 190 -5.97 -11.55 2.70
C HIS A 190 -5.63 -10.07 2.63
N ILE A 191 -6.14 -9.38 1.61
CA ILE A 191 -6.02 -7.93 1.45
C ILE A 191 -7.18 -7.21 2.14
N ILE A 192 -6.88 -6.16 2.91
CA ILE A 192 -7.86 -5.36 3.65
C ILE A 192 -7.66 -3.86 3.41
N ASP A 193 -8.65 -3.06 3.79
CA ASP A 193 -8.59 -1.58 3.82
C ASP A 193 -8.47 -0.86 2.45
N PHE A 194 -9.47 -1.07 1.59
CA PHE A 194 -9.61 -0.40 0.29
C PHE A 194 -10.04 1.08 0.37
N ASP A 195 -9.89 1.77 1.51
CA ASP A 195 -10.43 3.13 1.71
C ASP A 195 -9.67 4.23 0.93
N ARG A 196 -8.54 3.88 0.32
CA ARG A 196 -7.69 4.80 -0.46
C ARG A 196 -7.69 4.51 -1.95
N ASP A 197 -8.58 3.62 -2.43
CA ASP A 197 -8.61 3.18 -3.82
C ASP A 197 -8.64 4.34 -4.83
N ASP A 198 -7.96 4.18 -5.95
CA ASP A 198 -7.84 5.22 -6.98
C ASP A 198 -7.57 4.54 -8.33
N TYR A 199 -7.42 5.36 -9.37
CA TYR A 199 -6.88 4.95 -10.65
C TYR A 199 -5.53 5.62 -10.88
N GLY A 200 -4.56 4.88 -11.42
CA GLY A 200 -3.22 5.41 -11.67
C GLY A 200 -2.31 4.41 -12.36
N ASP A 201 -1.04 4.77 -12.57
CA ASP A 201 -0.05 3.82 -13.09
C ASP A 201 0.04 2.61 -12.15
N PRO A 202 -0.15 1.38 -12.64
CA PRO A 202 0.01 0.17 -11.83
C PRO A 202 1.34 0.13 -11.05
N TRP A 203 2.40 0.75 -11.58
CA TRP A 203 3.70 0.78 -10.92
C TRP A 203 3.83 1.87 -9.84
N GLU A 204 2.92 2.85 -9.80
CA GLU A 204 2.90 3.86 -8.74
C GLU A 204 2.46 3.31 -7.40
N GLU A 205 1.56 2.32 -7.38
CA GLU A 205 1.07 1.67 -6.15
C GLU A 205 2.22 1.06 -5.32
N PHE A 206 3.31 0.63 -5.99
CA PHE A 206 4.52 0.15 -5.32
C PHE A 206 5.24 1.21 -4.48
N ASN A 207 4.87 2.50 -4.54
CA ASN A 207 5.48 3.52 -3.68
C ASN A 207 5.36 3.20 -2.17
N ARG A 208 4.38 2.37 -1.78
CA ARG A 208 4.17 1.88 -0.42
C ARG A 208 5.09 0.73 -0.02
N ILE A 209 5.88 0.18 -0.94
CA ILE A 209 6.82 -0.91 -0.68
C ILE A 209 7.89 -0.55 0.34
N VAL A 210 8.12 0.74 0.61
CA VAL A 210 9.02 1.20 1.68
C VAL A 210 8.63 0.62 3.04
N TRP A 211 7.33 0.53 3.34
CA TRP A 211 6.83 -0.11 4.57
C TRP A 211 7.13 -1.60 4.58
N CYS A 212 6.91 -2.27 3.45
CA CYS A 212 7.23 -3.69 3.28
C CYS A 212 8.73 -3.95 3.48
N ALA A 213 9.60 -3.11 2.90
CA ALA A 213 11.05 -3.26 2.96
C ALA A 213 11.62 -2.98 4.36
N GLN A 214 11.04 -2.03 5.12
CA GLN A 214 11.41 -1.79 6.52
C GLN A 214 11.06 -3.00 7.40
N THR A 215 9.90 -3.63 7.16
CA THR A 215 9.43 -4.80 7.92
C THR A 215 10.11 -6.10 7.52
N SER A 216 10.23 -6.37 6.21
CA SER A 216 10.90 -7.55 5.66
C SER A 216 11.37 -7.29 4.21
N PRO A 217 12.69 -7.10 3.99
CA PRO A 217 13.29 -7.00 2.66
C PRO A 217 12.97 -8.18 1.73
N LEU A 218 12.86 -9.39 2.29
CA LEU A 218 12.55 -10.59 1.52
C LEU A 218 11.08 -10.61 1.06
N PHE A 219 10.15 -10.19 1.91
CA PHE A 219 8.76 -10.00 1.52
C PHE A 219 8.62 -8.94 0.42
N ALA A 220 9.27 -7.78 0.59
CA ALA A 220 9.28 -6.73 -0.43
C ALA A 220 9.87 -7.22 -1.77
N SER A 221 10.96 -7.98 -1.73
CA SER A 221 11.56 -8.59 -2.93
C SER A 221 10.60 -9.57 -3.59
N GLY A 222 9.99 -10.46 -2.80
CA GLY A 222 8.97 -11.40 -3.28
C GLY A 222 7.78 -10.68 -3.91
N MET A 223 7.33 -9.56 -3.35
CA MET A 223 6.22 -8.77 -3.88
C MET A 223 6.49 -8.23 -5.27
N VAL A 224 7.69 -7.68 -5.50
CA VAL A 224 8.10 -7.25 -6.85
C VAL A 224 8.19 -8.45 -7.80
N ASN A 225 8.87 -9.51 -7.37
CA ASN A 225 9.11 -10.68 -8.21
C ASN A 225 7.80 -11.39 -8.59
N GLY A 226 6.86 -11.53 -7.65
CA GLY A 226 5.56 -12.14 -7.88
C GLY A 226 4.70 -11.33 -8.87
N TYR A 227 4.77 -10.00 -8.80
CA TYR A 227 4.06 -9.12 -9.73
C TYR A 227 4.57 -9.26 -11.16
N PHE A 228 5.89 -9.30 -11.34
CA PHE A 228 6.53 -9.36 -12.66
C PHE A 228 6.82 -10.79 -13.17
N ASN A 229 6.46 -11.83 -12.40
CA ASN A 229 6.90 -13.21 -12.66
C ASN A 229 8.43 -13.29 -12.85
N ASP A 230 9.18 -12.68 -11.93
CA ASP A 230 10.64 -12.61 -11.89
C ASP A 230 11.31 -11.79 -13.02
N ASP A 231 10.56 -11.30 -14.03
CA ASP A 231 11.08 -10.47 -15.14
C ASP A 231 10.84 -8.97 -14.88
N VAL A 232 11.61 -8.40 -13.95
CA VAL A 232 11.42 -7.00 -13.53
C VAL A 232 12.14 -6.03 -14.48
N PRO A 233 11.42 -5.16 -15.20
CA PRO A 233 12.05 -4.24 -16.14
C PRO A 233 12.79 -3.11 -15.43
N MET A 234 13.91 -2.63 -16.00
CA MET A 234 14.66 -1.50 -15.44
C MET A 234 13.84 -0.21 -15.34
N ASP A 235 12.88 -0.01 -16.24
CA ASP A 235 12.00 1.15 -16.20
C ASP A 235 11.06 1.13 -14.99
N PHE A 236 10.68 -0.05 -14.48
CA PHE A 236 9.95 -0.15 -13.22
C PHE A 236 10.78 0.42 -12.07
N TRP A 237 12.06 0.06 -11.96
CA TRP A 237 12.93 0.55 -10.89
C TRP A 237 13.11 2.06 -10.94
N ARG A 238 13.31 2.62 -12.15
CA ARG A 238 13.43 4.08 -12.33
C ARG A 238 12.15 4.82 -11.94
N LEU A 239 10.99 4.28 -12.31
CA LEU A 239 9.68 4.82 -11.96
C LEU A 239 9.36 4.66 -10.48
N LEU A 240 9.67 3.51 -9.89
CA LEU A 240 9.49 3.26 -8.46
C LEU A 240 10.28 4.27 -7.62
N ALA A 241 11.55 4.52 -7.97
CA ALA A 241 12.37 5.54 -7.33
C ALA A 241 11.78 6.95 -7.49
N LEU A 242 11.17 7.27 -8.63
CA LEU A 242 10.47 8.54 -8.87
C LEU A 242 9.23 8.64 -7.98
N TYR A 243 8.41 7.59 -7.93
CA TYR A 243 7.19 7.54 -7.14
C TYR A 243 7.47 7.62 -5.63
N ILE A 244 8.47 6.88 -5.15
CA ILE A 244 8.95 6.94 -3.77
C ILE A 244 9.48 8.33 -3.46
N SER A 245 10.30 8.94 -4.32
CA SER A 245 10.80 10.31 -4.09
C SER A 245 9.66 11.32 -3.91
N SER A 246 8.63 11.23 -4.76
CA SER A 246 7.44 12.10 -4.67
C SER A 246 6.66 11.86 -3.37
N ASN A 247 6.51 10.59 -2.98
CA ASN A 247 5.81 10.20 -1.76
C ASN A 247 6.59 10.66 -0.51
N THR A 248 7.89 10.39 -0.44
CA THR A 248 8.78 10.80 0.66
C THR A 248 8.71 12.31 0.89
N LEU A 249 8.79 13.14 -0.15
CA LEU A 249 8.65 14.60 0.02
C LEU A 249 7.29 15.02 0.61
N SER A 250 6.22 14.27 0.33
CA SER A 250 4.90 14.56 0.89
C SER A 250 4.67 14.05 2.31
N SER A 251 5.50 13.11 2.77
CA SER A 251 5.29 12.37 4.02
C SER A 251 5.46 13.23 5.27
N VAL A 252 6.54 14.00 5.43
CA VAL A 252 6.72 14.86 6.62
C VAL A 252 5.65 15.95 6.74
N PRO A 253 5.31 16.72 5.68
CA PRO A 253 4.21 17.67 5.76
C PRO A 253 2.87 17.02 6.16
N TRP A 254 2.65 15.77 5.75
CA TRP A 254 1.47 14.99 6.15
C TRP A 254 1.53 14.53 7.61
N ALA A 255 2.71 14.20 8.15
CA ALA A 255 2.87 13.70 9.52
C ALA A 255 2.70 14.78 10.60
N ILE A 256 2.97 16.05 10.29
CA ILE A 256 2.95 17.16 11.27
C ILE A 256 1.67 17.22 12.12
N PRO A 257 0.45 17.15 11.54
CA PRO A 257 -0.79 17.19 12.32
C PRO A 257 -0.99 15.99 13.25
N PHE A 258 -0.25 14.90 13.07
CA PHE A 258 -0.38 13.66 13.85
C PHE A 258 0.62 13.54 15.00
N GLY A 259 1.62 14.44 15.06
CA GLY A 259 2.55 14.56 16.18
C GLY A 259 3.96 14.03 15.91
N GLN A 260 4.81 14.10 16.93
CA GLN A 260 6.25 13.87 16.80
C GLN A 260 6.60 12.44 16.39
N ASP A 261 5.88 11.44 16.88
CA ASP A 261 6.15 10.02 16.57
C ASP A 261 5.99 9.74 15.06
N GLU A 262 4.99 10.34 14.42
CA GLU A 262 4.77 10.22 12.98
C GLU A 262 5.83 10.99 12.20
N ILE A 263 6.23 12.18 12.68
CA ILE A 263 7.32 12.96 12.07
C ILE A 263 8.62 12.14 12.09
N ASP A 264 8.97 11.55 13.23
CA ASP A 264 10.18 10.75 13.40
C ASP A 264 10.15 9.51 12.50
N THR A 265 8.98 8.86 12.38
CA THR A 265 8.76 7.75 11.46
C THR A 265 9.04 8.16 10.01
N MET A 266 8.50 9.30 9.57
CA MET A 266 8.71 9.78 8.20
C MET A 266 10.16 10.24 7.94
N ILE A 267 10.86 10.78 8.93
CA ILE A 267 12.29 11.13 8.84
C ILE A 267 13.15 9.87 8.72
N ASN A 268 12.89 8.87 9.55
CA ASN A 268 13.63 7.61 9.51
C ASN A 268 13.43 6.89 8.18
N GLN A 269 12.19 6.83 7.69
CA GLN A 269 11.90 6.25 6.37
C GLN A 269 12.60 7.01 5.24
N ALA A 270 12.66 8.34 5.28
CA ALA A 270 13.41 9.11 4.29
C ALA A 270 14.92 8.78 4.31
N ASN A 271 15.51 8.61 5.49
CA ASN A 271 16.90 8.18 5.63
C ASN A 271 17.13 6.77 5.07
N ASP A 272 16.21 5.84 5.34
CA ASP A 272 16.26 4.47 4.80
C ASP A 272 16.20 4.49 3.27
N VAL A 273 15.29 5.26 2.67
CA VAL A 273 15.21 5.43 1.21
C VAL A 273 16.52 5.97 0.65
N LEU A 274 17.09 7.02 1.23
CA LEU A 274 18.37 7.55 0.77
C LEU A 274 19.50 6.51 0.86
N ASN A 275 19.52 5.69 1.91
CA ASN A 275 20.48 4.61 2.03
C ASN A 275 20.26 3.55 0.94
N TRP A 276 19.02 3.09 0.78
CA TRP A 276 18.68 2.02 -0.14
C TRP A 276 18.97 2.34 -1.60
N TYR A 277 18.79 3.59 -2.01
CA TYR A 277 18.97 4.03 -3.40
C TYR A 277 20.32 4.72 -3.65
N ASP A 278 21.30 4.59 -2.73
CA ASP A 278 22.59 5.29 -2.78
C ASP A 278 22.44 6.80 -3.06
N ASN A 279 21.71 7.49 -2.18
CA ASN A 279 21.33 8.88 -2.32
C ASN A 279 20.68 9.17 -3.70
N MET A 280 19.77 8.28 -4.11
CA MET A 280 19.05 8.31 -5.40
C MET A 280 19.93 8.17 -6.65
N LYS A 281 21.16 7.66 -6.52
CA LYS A 281 22.06 7.41 -7.67
C LYS A 281 21.80 6.06 -8.33
N ASN A 282 21.25 5.09 -7.59
CA ASN A 282 20.92 3.77 -8.11
C ASN A 282 19.40 3.54 -8.00
N PRO A 283 18.66 3.33 -9.10
CA PRO A 283 17.22 3.08 -9.06
C PRO A 283 16.86 1.69 -8.52
N VAL A 284 17.79 0.75 -8.46
CA VAL A 284 17.56 -0.57 -7.86
C VAL A 284 17.99 -0.52 -6.39
N PRO A 285 17.08 -0.69 -5.42
CA PRO A 285 17.41 -0.53 -4.02
C PRO A 285 18.18 -1.74 -3.46
N ILE A 286 19.08 -1.51 -2.51
CA ILE A 286 19.94 -2.57 -1.95
C ILE A 286 19.19 -3.67 -1.19
N TRP A 287 17.94 -3.43 -0.78
CA TRP A 287 17.11 -4.45 -0.12
C TRP A 287 16.58 -5.51 -1.12
N TYR A 288 16.55 -5.20 -2.41
CA TYR A 288 15.97 -6.07 -3.43
C TYR A 288 16.86 -7.28 -3.72
N LYS A 289 16.22 -8.44 -3.83
CA LYS A 289 16.82 -9.72 -4.25
C LYS A 289 16.06 -10.28 -5.45
N SER A 290 16.77 -10.55 -6.55
CA SER A 290 16.17 -11.06 -7.79
C SER A 290 15.64 -12.48 -7.67
N VAL A 291 16.33 -13.33 -6.90
CA VAL A 291 15.89 -14.69 -6.53
C VAL A 291 16.46 -15.05 -5.16
N LEU A 292 15.79 -15.96 -4.44
CA LEU A 292 16.25 -16.47 -3.14
C LEU A 292 17.58 -17.27 -3.20
N GLY A 293 18.21 -17.43 -4.37
CA GLY A 293 19.45 -18.20 -4.56
C GLY A 293 20.74 -17.49 -4.13
N ASP A 294 20.73 -16.16 -4.00
CA ASP A 294 21.93 -15.39 -3.66
C ASP A 294 22.27 -15.41 -2.14
N ALA A 295 21.48 -16.13 -1.34
CA ALA A 295 21.65 -16.22 0.11
C ALA A 295 22.55 -17.38 0.56
N ASP A 296 22.82 -18.37 -0.29
CA ASP A 296 23.57 -19.59 0.09
C ASP A 296 25.03 -19.64 -0.42
N GLU A 297 25.46 -18.72 -1.29
CA GLU A 297 26.83 -18.77 -1.85
C GLU A 297 27.89 -17.96 -1.06
N SER A 298 27.51 -17.17 -0.06
CA SER A 298 28.47 -16.32 0.68
C SER A 298 28.95 -16.87 2.03
N THR A 299 28.49 -18.05 2.47
CA THR A 299 28.85 -18.62 3.79
C THR A 299 29.67 -19.92 3.76
N ASN A 300 30.04 -20.44 2.58
CA ASN A 300 30.75 -21.74 2.48
C ASN A 300 32.22 -21.67 2.00
N ASN A 301 32.90 -20.53 2.11
CA ASN A 301 34.31 -20.41 1.73
C ASN A 301 35.23 -19.92 2.86
N SER A 302 35.03 -20.44 4.07
CA SER A 302 36.02 -20.31 5.16
C SER A 302 35.98 -21.53 6.07
N SER A 303 36.43 -22.68 5.55
CA SER A 303 36.89 -23.86 6.32
C SER A 303 37.54 -24.88 5.39
N GLN A 304 38.75 -24.60 4.89
CA GLN A 304 39.79 -25.60 4.58
C GLN A 304 41.16 -24.96 4.76
#